data_AF-A0A9P5W3J3-F1
#
_entry.id   AF-A0A9P5W3J3-F1
#
_cell.length_a   1.000
_cell.length_b   1.000
_cell.length_c   1.000
_cell.angle_alpha   90.00
_cell.angle_beta   90.00
_cell.angle_gamma   90.00
#
_symmetry.space_group_name_H-M   'P 1'
#
loop_
_entity.id
_entity.type
_entity.pdbx_description
1 polymer ?
#
loop_
_entity_poly.entity_id
_entity_poly.type
_entity_poly.pdbx_seq_one_letter_code
_entity_poly.pdbx_strand_id
1 'polypeptide(L)'
;MKVTSYSFAASVVAFSATVLALPALYKRAGDAKKVFGCFANAIVKGEWPSDCAAAVMEDVGIIQMIRVADLKINFLEGGPSPLSLSSSKLSGDLLSFLGYTYKTSEAAQHATIVDNGTAIATFDTPPSAVAIVNNTFSSVVQSSNLTVLPGQNETFGAFVAALISKPEHTFILRGTFDVVIKTNAPPPIPESVRITAIGFKSNITLKGCNNFPKVDYLEQVGLTLDSATGVFTLTSRINVENLSQLNVTLGDVTFQTADKNGLVVGDTVIKGMSLNMGSNQFTAITTSSNKELYDALTTAGATITLRGTDRSSPNPFVTTVVKVVSIAVVVPKLKPAA
;
A
#
# COMPACT_ATOMS: atom_id res chain seq x y z
N MET A 1 13.20 -75.99 -18.84
CA MET A 1 14.36 -75.07 -18.72
C MET A 1 13.83 -73.74 -18.22
N LYS A 2 14.05 -73.42 -16.93
CA LYS A 2 15.02 -72.41 -16.43
C LYS A 2 14.61 -71.00 -16.86
N VAL A 3 13.82 -70.30 -16.03
CA VAL A 3 14.26 -69.40 -14.91
C VAL A 3 15.13 -68.27 -15.43
N THR A 4 14.62 -67.03 -15.39
CA THR A 4 15.16 -65.99 -14.48
C THR A 4 14.26 -64.77 -14.39
N SER A 5 13.93 -64.44 -13.15
CA SER A 5 13.42 -63.18 -12.65
C SER A 5 14.54 -62.13 -12.64
N TYR A 6 14.24 -60.89 -13.06
CA TYR A 6 15.03 -59.72 -12.67
C TYR A 6 14.09 -58.63 -12.18
N SER A 7 14.03 -58.53 -10.85
CA SER A 7 13.66 -57.32 -10.12
C SER A 7 14.78 -56.30 -10.32
N PHE A 8 14.47 -55.07 -10.74
CA PHE A 8 15.36 -53.93 -10.51
C PHE A 8 14.57 -52.65 -10.24
N ALA A 9 14.66 -52.24 -8.97
CA ALA A 9 14.69 -50.89 -8.44
C ALA A 9 13.62 -49.87 -8.90
N ALA A 10 12.68 -49.65 -7.99
CA ALA A 10 12.01 -48.37 -7.83
C ALA A 10 13.05 -47.28 -7.48
N SER A 11 13.22 -46.32 -8.37
CA SER A 11 13.83 -45.02 -8.07
C SER A 11 12.86 -43.95 -8.56
N VAL A 12 11.87 -43.61 -7.72
CA VAL A 12 11.11 -42.38 -7.90
C VAL A 12 12.05 -41.25 -7.50
N VAL A 13 12.73 -40.67 -8.49
CA VAL A 13 13.26 -39.33 -8.32
C VAL A 13 12.05 -38.41 -8.34
N ALA A 14 11.68 -37.92 -7.16
CA ALA A 14 10.82 -36.76 -7.03
C ALA A 14 11.54 -35.59 -7.71
N PHE A 15 11.24 -35.36 -8.99
CA PHE A 15 11.45 -34.06 -9.58
C PHE A 15 10.45 -33.13 -8.88
N SER A 16 10.96 -32.38 -7.91
CA SER A 16 10.38 -31.10 -7.51
C SER A 16 10.21 -30.31 -8.80
N ALA A 17 8.97 -30.24 -9.29
CA ALA A 17 8.59 -29.28 -10.29
C ALA A 17 8.79 -27.90 -9.65
N THR A 18 9.99 -27.33 -9.80
CA THR A 18 10.14 -25.88 -9.90
C THR A 18 9.37 -25.48 -11.15
N VAL A 19 8.06 -25.34 -10.98
CA VAL A 19 7.25 -24.48 -11.83
C VAL A 19 7.90 -23.11 -11.65
N LEU A 20 8.84 -22.79 -12.54
CA LEU A 20 9.08 -21.41 -12.91
C LEU A 20 7.73 -20.92 -13.41
N ALA A 21 6.97 -20.32 -12.50
CA ALA A 21 5.72 -19.67 -12.82
C ALA A 21 6.06 -18.58 -13.82
N LEU A 22 5.92 -18.88 -15.11
CA LEU A 22 5.72 -17.88 -16.13
C LEU A 22 4.59 -16.99 -15.59
N PRO A 23 4.79 -15.66 -15.50
CA PRO A 23 3.74 -14.79 -15.00
C PRO A 23 2.53 -15.02 -15.89
N ALA A 24 1.44 -15.50 -15.29
CA ALA A 24 0.21 -15.74 -16.01
C ALA A 24 -0.25 -14.39 -16.57
N LEU A 25 -0.03 -14.19 -17.89
CA LEU A 25 -0.58 -13.10 -18.67
C LEU A 25 -2.09 -13.32 -18.74
N TYR A 26 -2.80 -12.97 -17.67
CA TYR A 26 -4.26 -12.96 -17.61
C TYR A 26 -4.78 -11.70 -18.33
N LYS A 27 -4.70 -11.67 -19.66
CA LYS A 27 -5.48 -10.78 -20.52
C LYS A 27 -5.92 -11.54 -21.77
N ARG A 28 -7.16 -11.35 -22.20
CA ARG A 28 -7.69 -11.98 -23.41
C ARG A 28 -6.97 -11.30 -24.59
N ALA A 29 -6.65 -12.07 -25.62
CA ALA A 29 -6.08 -11.49 -26.83
C ALA A 29 -7.18 -10.71 -27.55
N GLY A 30 -7.34 -9.42 -27.24
CA GLY A 30 -8.03 -8.50 -28.13
C GLY A 30 -7.37 -8.54 -29.51
N ASP A 31 -8.07 -8.13 -30.56
CA ASP A 31 -7.51 -8.08 -31.90
C ASP A 31 -6.35 -7.06 -31.94
N ALA A 32 -5.15 -7.54 -31.66
CA ALA A 32 -3.95 -6.72 -31.58
C ALA A 32 -3.77 -5.92 -32.86
N LYS A 33 -4.18 -6.47 -34.02
CA LYS A 33 -4.10 -5.77 -35.32
C LYS A 33 -5.01 -4.55 -35.35
N LYS A 34 -6.20 -4.62 -34.75
CA LYS A 34 -7.11 -3.47 -34.62
C LYS A 34 -6.48 -2.37 -33.76
N VAL A 35 -5.90 -2.73 -32.62
CA VAL A 35 -5.21 -1.77 -31.74
C VAL A 35 -3.97 -1.18 -32.41
N PHE A 36 -3.17 -1.98 -33.11
CA PHE A 36 -2.04 -1.48 -33.90
C PHE A 36 -2.49 -0.53 -35.00
N GLY A 37 -3.56 -0.86 -35.72
CA GLY A 37 -4.15 0.01 -36.73
C GLY A 37 -4.59 1.36 -36.15
N CYS A 38 -5.18 1.35 -34.96
CA CYS A 38 -5.55 2.55 -34.22
C CYS A 38 -4.35 3.44 -33.88
N PHE A 39 -3.26 2.87 -33.36
CA PHE A 39 -2.04 3.60 -33.05
C PHE A 39 -1.37 4.18 -34.30
N ALA A 40 -1.23 3.36 -35.35
CA ALA A 40 -0.64 3.82 -36.60
C ALA A 40 -1.46 4.95 -37.22
N ASN A 41 -2.79 4.81 -37.24
CA ASN A 41 -3.70 5.83 -37.76
C ASN A 41 -3.64 7.12 -36.91
N ALA A 42 -3.56 7.00 -35.59
CA ALA A 42 -3.44 8.16 -34.70
C ALA A 42 -2.11 8.90 -34.87
N ILE A 43 -0.99 8.18 -35.06
CA ILE A 43 0.31 8.80 -35.35
C ILE A 43 0.29 9.48 -36.72
N VAL A 44 -0.24 8.82 -37.75
CA VAL A 44 -0.21 9.35 -39.13
C VAL A 44 -1.18 10.52 -39.30
N LYS A 45 -2.39 10.44 -38.73
CA LYS A 45 -3.44 11.46 -38.90
C LYS A 45 -3.51 12.49 -37.80
N GLY A 46 -2.86 12.23 -36.65
CA GLY A 46 -2.92 13.11 -35.49
C GLY A 46 -4.17 13.01 -34.64
N GLU A 47 -5.10 12.12 -34.97
CA GLU A 47 -6.39 12.02 -34.31
C GLU A 47 -6.61 10.62 -33.76
N TRP A 48 -7.03 10.52 -32.51
CA TRP A 48 -7.42 9.26 -31.88
C TRP A 48 -8.87 8.92 -32.25
N PRO A 49 -9.13 7.88 -33.05
CA PRO A 49 -10.49 7.58 -33.49
C PRO A 49 -11.36 7.09 -32.32
N SER A 50 -12.63 7.51 -32.27
CA SER A 50 -13.59 7.06 -31.23
C SER A 50 -13.72 5.53 -31.18
N ASP A 51 -13.71 4.88 -32.34
CA ASP A 51 -13.89 3.43 -32.48
C ASP A 51 -12.66 2.64 -31.98
N CYS A 52 -11.55 3.34 -31.72
CA CYS A 52 -10.34 2.80 -31.14
C CYS A 52 -10.37 2.79 -29.62
N ALA A 53 -11.11 3.69 -28.97
CA ALA A 53 -11.17 3.76 -27.52
C ALA A 53 -11.66 2.43 -26.90
N ALA A 54 -12.74 1.85 -27.44
CA ALA A 54 -13.25 0.56 -26.99
C ALA A 54 -12.22 -0.57 -27.16
N ALA A 55 -11.49 -0.59 -28.28
CA ALA A 55 -10.50 -1.64 -28.55
C ALA A 55 -9.28 -1.59 -27.61
N VAL A 56 -8.88 -0.39 -27.16
CA VAL A 56 -7.71 -0.21 -26.28
C VAL A 56 -8.09 -0.25 -24.79
N MET A 57 -9.35 0.02 -24.46
CA MET A 57 -9.91 -0.21 -23.13
C MET A 57 -10.00 -1.70 -22.78
N GLU A 58 -10.47 -2.51 -23.74
CA GLU A 58 -10.89 -3.88 -23.42
C GLU A 58 -9.74 -4.88 -23.30
N ASP A 59 -8.69 -4.87 -24.13
CA ASP A 59 -7.82 -6.08 -24.15
C ASP A 59 -6.47 -6.05 -24.89
N VAL A 60 -5.82 -4.90 -25.06
CA VAL A 60 -4.41 -4.89 -25.52
C VAL A 60 -3.62 -3.87 -24.70
N GLY A 61 -2.92 -4.28 -23.65
CA GLY A 61 -1.67 -5.01 -23.82
C GLY A 61 -0.49 -4.05 -24.02
N ILE A 62 -0.76 -2.76 -24.26
CA ILE A 62 0.28 -1.72 -24.27
C ILE A 62 0.88 -1.64 -22.89
N ILE A 63 0.09 -1.45 -21.84
CA ILE A 63 0.59 -1.59 -20.48
C ILE A 63 0.43 -3.06 -20.07
N GLN A 64 1.56 -3.78 -20.05
CA GLN A 64 1.62 -5.20 -19.71
C GLN A 64 1.56 -5.41 -18.19
N MET A 65 2.26 -4.56 -17.45
CA MET A 65 2.35 -4.63 -16.01
C MET A 65 2.50 -3.21 -15.45
N ILE A 66 1.90 -2.99 -14.29
CA ILE A 66 2.15 -1.83 -13.44
C ILE A 66 2.80 -2.28 -12.15
N ARG A 67 3.75 -1.49 -11.69
CA ARG A 67 4.44 -1.61 -10.42
C ARG A 67 4.31 -0.28 -9.67
N VAL A 68 4.06 -0.39 -8.38
CA VAL A 68 3.98 0.74 -7.45
C VAL A 68 5.13 0.55 -6.46
N ALA A 69 5.98 1.57 -6.27
CA ALA A 69 7.12 1.45 -5.36
C ALA A 69 6.70 1.55 -3.89
N ASP A 70 5.76 2.43 -3.61
CA ASP A 70 5.21 2.71 -2.28
C ASP A 70 3.80 3.28 -2.40
N LEU A 71 3.04 3.21 -1.30
CA LEU A 71 1.72 3.79 -1.22
C LEU A 71 1.64 4.71 0.00
N LYS A 72 1.26 5.97 -0.22
CA LYS A 72 0.96 6.91 0.85
C LYS A 72 -0.54 7.13 0.94
N ILE A 73 -1.11 6.97 2.13
CA ILE A 73 -2.52 7.24 2.43
C ILE A 73 -2.61 8.21 3.59
N ASN A 74 -3.35 9.31 3.42
CA ASN A 74 -3.59 10.29 4.47
C ASN A 74 -5.04 10.23 4.95
N PHE A 75 -5.24 9.96 6.24
CA PHE A 75 -6.56 9.90 6.90
C PHE A 75 -6.92 11.19 7.67
N LEU A 76 -6.05 12.21 7.67
CA LEU A 76 -6.31 13.49 8.33
C LEU A 76 -7.09 14.48 7.46
N GLU A 77 -7.00 14.35 6.14
CA GLU A 77 -7.68 15.25 5.21
C GLU A 77 -9.15 14.85 5.08
N GLY A 78 -10.06 15.66 5.65
CA GLY A 78 -11.45 15.77 5.22
C GLY A 78 -12.41 14.63 5.58
N GLY A 79 -12.79 14.50 6.85
CA GLY A 79 -13.98 13.71 7.24
C GLY A 79 -13.99 12.26 6.70
N PRO A 80 -15.14 11.65 6.42
CA PRO A 80 -15.20 10.29 5.87
C PRO A 80 -14.76 10.19 4.39
N SER A 81 -14.48 11.29 3.68
CA SER A 81 -14.06 11.29 2.27
C SER A 81 -13.85 12.74 1.77
N PRO A 82 -12.87 13.01 0.88
CA PRO A 82 -11.93 12.06 0.27
C PRO A 82 -10.62 11.93 1.06
N LEU A 83 -10.14 10.69 1.17
CA LEU A 83 -8.76 10.41 1.59
C LEU A 83 -7.81 10.83 0.46
N SER A 84 -6.53 11.08 0.74
CA SER A 84 -5.53 11.28 -0.32
C SER A 84 -4.62 10.07 -0.46
N LEU A 85 -4.28 9.77 -1.72
CA LEU A 85 -3.39 8.70 -2.14
C LEU A 85 -2.25 9.26 -3.00
N SER A 86 -1.03 8.83 -2.73
CA SER A 86 0.13 9.13 -3.59
C SER A 86 1.13 7.99 -3.63
N SER A 87 2.07 8.04 -4.57
CA SER A 87 3.17 7.08 -4.70
C SER A 87 4.41 7.78 -5.24
N SER A 88 5.59 7.51 -4.66
CA SER A 88 6.84 8.11 -5.16
C SER A 88 7.22 7.61 -6.54
N LYS A 89 6.75 6.43 -6.94
CA LYS A 89 6.99 5.88 -8.26
C LYS A 89 5.93 4.88 -8.68
N LEU A 90 5.35 5.16 -9.84
CA LEU A 90 4.57 4.25 -10.64
C LEU A 90 5.36 3.94 -11.90
N SER A 91 5.50 2.67 -12.23
CA SER A 91 6.14 2.26 -13.48
C SER A 91 5.37 1.15 -14.15
N GLY A 92 5.44 1.07 -15.46
CA GLY A 92 4.91 -0.08 -16.16
C GLY A 92 5.62 -0.39 -17.46
N ASP A 93 5.49 -1.64 -17.87
CA ASP A 93 6.12 -2.13 -19.08
C ASP A 93 5.17 -1.88 -20.25
N LEU A 94 5.66 -1.13 -21.23
CA LEU A 94 4.99 -0.88 -22.49
C LEU A 94 5.29 -2.01 -23.47
N LEU A 95 4.30 -2.41 -24.25
CA LEU A 95 4.51 -3.27 -25.42
C LEU A 95 5.44 -2.54 -26.38
N SER A 96 6.52 -3.20 -26.80
CA SER A 96 7.39 -2.67 -27.84
C SER A 96 6.60 -2.59 -29.14
N PHE A 97 6.46 -1.39 -29.70
CA PHE A 97 5.92 -1.21 -31.04
C PHE A 97 6.95 -0.57 -31.97
N LEU A 98 7.16 -1.21 -33.13
CA LEU A 98 7.78 -0.66 -34.35
C LEU A 98 9.11 0.10 -34.23
N GLY A 99 9.95 -0.19 -33.23
CA GLY A 99 11.29 0.41 -33.11
C GLY A 99 11.29 1.94 -32.90
N TYR A 100 10.13 2.55 -32.65
CA TYR A 100 10.05 3.98 -32.33
C TYR A 100 10.39 4.20 -30.86
N THR A 101 11.19 5.22 -30.59
CA THR A 101 11.44 5.73 -29.25
C THR A 101 10.38 6.75 -28.89
N TYR A 102 9.51 6.42 -27.93
CA TYR A 102 8.49 7.33 -27.44
C TYR A 102 9.12 8.38 -26.53
N LYS A 103 8.94 9.65 -26.88
CA LYS A 103 9.03 10.72 -25.90
C LYS A 103 7.61 11.01 -25.42
N THR A 104 7.13 10.26 -24.43
CA THR A 104 5.92 10.68 -23.74
C THR A 104 6.19 11.99 -23.02
N SER A 105 5.19 12.85 -23.00
CA SER A 105 5.28 14.10 -22.25
C SER A 105 4.52 13.99 -20.94
N GLU A 106 3.28 13.49 -20.98
CA GLU A 106 2.38 13.49 -19.83
C GLU A 106 1.47 12.27 -19.82
N ALA A 107 1.06 11.84 -18.63
CA ALA A 107 0.00 10.85 -18.44
C ALA A 107 -0.94 11.23 -17.29
N ALA A 108 -2.23 10.97 -17.50
CA ALA A 108 -3.27 11.01 -16.46
C ALA A 108 -3.88 9.62 -16.30
N GLN A 109 -4.37 9.31 -15.11
CA GLN A 109 -4.83 7.97 -14.77
C GLN A 109 -6.18 8.02 -14.10
N HIS A 110 -7.06 7.12 -14.51
CA HIS A 110 -8.25 6.75 -13.76
C HIS A 110 -8.08 5.32 -13.30
N ALA A 111 -7.98 5.09 -11.98
CA ALA A 111 -7.65 3.80 -11.42
C ALA A 111 -8.69 3.34 -10.38
N THR A 112 -8.92 2.03 -10.35
CA THR A 112 -9.76 1.33 -9.39
C THR A 112 -8.91 0.31 -8.65
N ILE A 113 -8.98 0.34 -7.33
CA ILE A 113 -8.44 -0.69 -6.44
C ILE A 113 -9.49 -1.79 -6.31
N VAL A 114 -9.08 -3.02 -6.59
CA VAL A 114 -9.90 -4.22 -6.45
C VAL A 114 -9.21 -5.16 -5.46
N ASP A 115 -9.86 -5.43 -4.34
CA ASP A 115 -9.35 -6.32 -3.29
C ASP A 115 -10.28 -7.53 -3.14
N ASN A 116 -9.72 -8.73 -3.03
CA ASN A 116 -10.49 -9.98 -2.93
C ASN A 116 -11.61 -10.11 -3.99
N GLY A 117 -11.35 -9.64 -5.22
CA GLY A 117 -12.30 -9.67 -6.33
C GLY A 117 -13.35 -8.55 -6.33
N THR A 118 -13.39 -7.70 -5.31
CA THR A 118 -14.37 -6.60 -5.17
C THR A 118 -13.71 -5.26 -5.43
N ALA A 119 -14.33 -4.39 -6.25
CA ALA A 119 -13.86 -3.02 -6.41
C ALA A 119 -14.18 -2.23 -5.14
N ILE A 120 -13.16 -1.59 -4.54
CA ILE A 120 -13.30 -0.94 -3.23
C ILE A 120 -13.11 0.58 -3.25
N ALA A 121 -12.26 1.08 -4.14
CA ALA A 121 -11.96 2.51 -4.21
C ALA A 121 -11.48 2.91 -5.60
N THR A 122 -11.61 4.19 -5.93
CA THR A 122 -11.11 4.79 -7.17
C THR A 122 -10.28 6.03 -6.87
N PHE A 123 -9.34 6.33 -7.76
CA PHE A 123 -8.61 7.59 -7.73
C PHE A 123 -8.28 8.06 -9.14
N ASP A 124 -8.19 9.38 -9.29
CA ASP A 124 -7.83 10.05 -10.52
C ASP A 124 -6.56 10.87 -10.31
N THR A 125 -5.56 10.68 -11.18
CA THR A 125 -4.34 11.46 -11.13
C THR A 125 -4.41 12.59 -12.16
N PRO A 126 -3.99 13.82 -11.80
CA PRO A 126 -3.83 14.87 -12.80
C PRO A 126 -2.75 14.46 -13.83
N PRO A 127 -2.74 15.06 -15.03
CA PRO A 127 -1.66 14.88 -15.98
C PRO A 127 -0.30 15.18 -15.34
N SER A 128 0.63 14.23 -15.39
CA SER A 128 1.97 14.36 -14.84
C SER A 128 3.02 13.87 -15.83
N ALA A 129 4.24 14.40 -15.73
CA ALA A 129 5.31 14.02 -16.63
C ALA A 129 5.64 12.52 -16.55
N VAL A 130 5.93 11.91 -17.70
CA VAL A 130 6.28 10.49 -17.80
C VAL A 130 7.58 10.31 -18.57
N ALA A 131 8.54 9.63 -17.95
CA ALA A 131 9.76 9.20 -18.60
C ALA A 131 9.58 7.80 -19.16
N ILE A 132 10.04 7.55 -20.39
CA ILE A 132 10.13 6.21 -20.97
C ILE A 132 11.60 5.85 -21.19
N VAL A 133 12.03 4.73 -20.62
CA VAL A 133 13.36 4.15 -20.83
C VAL A 133 13.18 2.67 -21.08
N ASN A 134 13.71 2.16 -22.20
CA ASN A 134 13.63 0.74 -22.57
C ASN A 134 12.21 0.15 -22.49
N ASN A 135 11.24 0.86 -23.09
CA ASN A 135 9.81 0.52 -23.02
C ASN A 135 9.21 0.49 -21.60
N THR A 136 9.93 0.92 -20.57
CA THR A 136 9.36 1.10 -19.23
C THR A 136 8.98 2.55 -19.06
N PHE A 137 7.70 2.82 -18.82
CA PHE A 137 7.29 4.15 -18.38
C PHE A 137 7.50 4.29 -16.88
N SER A 138 7.82 5.49 -16.42
CA SER A 138 7.91 5.83 -15.01
C SER A 138 7.32 7.21 -14.77
N SER A 139 6.53 7.33 -13.71
CA SER A 139 5.89 8.56 -13.25
C SER A 139 5.76 8.56 -11.73
N VAL A 140 5.27 9.66 -11.18
CA VAL A 140 4.92 9.82 -9.77
C VAL A 140 3.40 9.95 -9.69
N VAL A 141 2.77 9.27 -8.73
CA VAL A 141 1.37 9.53 -8.43
C VAL A 141 1.35 10.68 -7.43
N GLN A 142 1.04 11.89 -7.92
CA GLN A 142 0.84 13.05 -7.07
C GLN A 142 -0.32 12.81 -6.10
N SER A 143 -0.43 13.62 -5.04
CA SER A 143 -1.55 13.56 -4.10
C SER A 143 -2.87 13.64 -4.86
N SER A 144 -3.60 12.54 -4.87
CA SER A 144 -4.82 12.33 -5.64
C SER A 144 -5.95 11.92 -4.71
N ASN A 145 -7.17 12.36 -5.00
CA ASN A 145 -8.33 12.00 -4.19
C ASN A 145 -8.63 10.50 -4.33
N LEU A 146 -8.63 9.79 -3.21
CA LEU A 146 -9.04 8.41 -3.09
C LEU A 146 -10.49 8.36 -2.60
N THR A 147 -11.37 7.92 -3.48
CA THR A 147 -12.81 7.81 -3.22
C THR A 147 -13.16 6.34 -2.96
N VAL A 148 -13.60 6.04 -1.75
CA VAL A 148 -14.16 4.72 -1.42
C VAL A 148 -15.50 4.55 -2.12
N LEU A 149 -15.70 3.41 -2.79
CA LEU A 149 -16.93 3.16 -3.54
C LEU A 149 -18.13 3.00 -2.59
N PRO A 150 -19.36 3.42 -3.00
CA PRO A 150 -20.55 3.29 -2.17
C PRO A 150 -20.76 1.84 -1.68
N GLY A 151 -20.98 1.69 -0.37
CA GLY A 151 -21.15 0.37 0.27
C GLY A 151 -19.86 -0.42 0.52
N GLN A 152 -18.69 0.12 0.17
CA GLN A 152 -17.40 -0.58 0.29
C GLN A 152 -16.54 -0.11 1.47
N ASN A 153 -17.10 0.67 2.40
CA ASN A 153 -16.35 1.21 3.55
C ASN A 153 -15.70 0.11 4.40
N GLU A 154 -16.45 -0.96 4.70
CA GLU A 154 -15.95 -2.09 5.49
C GLU A 154 -14.85 -2.85 4.75
N THR A 155 -15.06 -3.16 3.47
CA THR A 155 -14.08 -3.86 2.63
C THR A 155 -12.81 -3.03 2.42
N PHE A 156 -12.95 -1.72 2.22
CA PHE A 156 -11.80 -0.81 2.15
C PHE A 156 -11.04 -0.75 3.49
N GLY A 157 -11.75 -0.69 4.62
CA GLY A 157 -11.15 -0.78 5.95
C GLY A 157 -10.39 -2.09 6.15
N ALA A 158 -10.95 -3.22 5.71
CA ALA A 158 -10.29 -4.53 5.74
C ALA A 158 -9.04 -4.58 4.85
N PHE A 159 -9.06 -3.95 3.68
CA PHE A 159 -7.90 -3.81 2.79
C PHE A 159 -6.75 -3.05 3.48
N VAL A 160 -7.03 -1.89 4.09
CA VAL A 160 -6.00 -1.13 4.81
C VAL A 160 -5.53 -1.89 6.07
N ALA A 161 -6.45 -2.55 6.79
CA ALA A 161 -6.10 -3.39 7.93
C ALA A 161 -5.18 -4.55 7.53
N ALA A 162 -5.39 -5.18 6.36
CA ALA A 162 -4.52 -6.21 5.83
C ALA A 162 -3.11 -5.67 5.52
N LEU A 163 -3.04 -4.48 4.91
CA LEU A 163 -1.78 -3.78 4.65
C LEU A 163 -0.97 -3.46 5.93
N ILE A 164 -1.64 -3.20 7.06
CA ILE A 164 -0.95 -2.95 8.33
C ILE A 164 -0.60 -4.25 9.07
N SER A 165 -1.54 -5.19 9.15
CA SER A 165 -1.39 -6.38 10.00
C SER A 165 -0.57 -7.51 9.37
N LYS A 166 -0.53 -7.59 8.04
CA LYS A 166 0.18 -8.67 7.32
C LYS A 166 1.57 -8.24 6.86
N PRO A 167 2.51 -9.18 6.65
CA PRO A 167 3.83 -8.89 6.09
C PRO A 167 3.77 -8.42 4.64
N GLU A 168 2.76 -8.86 3.89
CA GLU A 168 2.50 -8.44 2.51
C GLU A 168 1.00 -8.57 2.22
N HIS A 169 0.53 -7.81 1.22
CA HIS A 169 -0.84 -7.91 0.73
C HIS A 169 -0.87 -7.69 -0.79
N THR A 170 -1.59 -8.56 -1.49
CA THR A 170 -1.76 -8.49 -2.95
C THR A 170 -3.17 -8.04 -3.29
N PHE A 171 -3.27 -7.04 -4.17
CA PHE A 171 -4.54 -6.52 -4.68
C PHE A 171 -4.42 -6.25 -6.19
N ILE A 172 -5.53 -5.95 -6.85
CA ILE A 172 -5.56 -5.61 -8.26
C ILE A 172 -5.70 -4.09 -8.41
N LEU A 173 -4.84 -3.49 -9.23
CA LEU A 173 -5.04 -2.14 -9.75
C LEU A 173 -5.48 -2.26 -11.21
N ARG A 174 -6.62 -1.68 -11.55
CA ARG A 174 -7.14 -1.64 -12.94
C ARG A 174 -7.64 -0.26 -13.28
N GLY A 175 -7.70 0.07 -14.57
CA GLY A 175 -8.21 1.37 -14.99
C GLY A 175 -7.76 1.75 -16.38
N THR A 176 -7.66 3.05 -16.62
CA THR A 176 -7.23 3.62 -17.90
C THR A 176 -6.17 4.70 -17.75
N PHE A 177 -5.30 4.82 -18.76
CA PHE A 177 -4.37 5.93 -18.93
C PHE A 177 -4.78 6.81 -20.10
N ASP A 178 -4.61 8.11 -19.92
CA ASP A 178 -4.50 9.06 -21.01
C ASP A 178 -3.05 9.47 -21.15
N VAL A 179 -2.48 9.43 -22.35
CA VAL A 179 -1.07 9.77 -22.60
C VAL A 179 -0.95 10.75 -23.76
N VAL A 180 0.04 11.65 -23.67
CA VAL A 180 0.43 12.53 -24.77
C VAL A 180 1.80 12.10 -25.27
N ILE A 181 1.84 11.57 -26.49
CA ILE A 181 3.06 11.11 -27.17
C ILE A 181 3.56 12.23 -28.07
N LYS A 182 4.83 12.65 -27.88
CA LYS A 182 5.51 13.55 -28.81
C LYS A 182 6.17 12.74 -29.92
N THR A 183 5.94 13.14 -31.16
CA THR A 183 6.56 12.52 -32.34
C THR A 183 7.74 13.39 -32.78
N ASN A 184 8.82 12.76 -33.28
CA ASN A 184 9.91 13.48 -33.95
C ASN A 184 9.77 13.37 -35.48
N ALA A 185 8.55 13.13 -35.98
CA ALA A 185 8.33 12.85 -37.38
C ALA A 185 8.27 14.16 -38.19
N PRO A 186 8.75 14.17 -39.45
CA PRO A 186 8.67 15.35 -40.29
C PRO A 186 7.20 15.68 -40.65
N PRO A 187 6.87 16.94 -40.93
CA PRO A 187 5.54 17.34 -41.41
C PRO A 187 5.10 16.50 -42.61
N PRO A 188 3.78 16.19 -42.75
CA PRO A 188 2.64 16.78 -42.03
C PRO A 188 2.25 16.08 -40.73
N ILE A 189 3.08 15.20 -40.18
CA ILE A 189 2.76 14.45 -38.96
C ILE A 189 2.75 15.42 -37.76
N PRO A 190 1.69 15.44 -36.93
CA PRO A 190 1.62 16.34 -35.80
C PRO A 190 2.69 16.04 -34.74
N GLU A 191 3.18 17.12 -34.12
CA GLU A 191 4.24 17.09 -33.12
C GLU A 191 3.85 16.30 -31.86
N SER A 192 2.54 16.20 -31.58
CA SER A 192 2.03 15.37 -30.48
C SER A 192 0.67 14.77 -30.80
N VAL A 193 0.42 13.59 -30.23
CA VAL A 193 -0.85 12.87 -30.33
C VAL A 193 -1.29 12.47 -28.93
N ARG A 194 -2.53 12.81 -28.58
CA ARG A 194 -3.17 12.36 -27.34
C ARG A 194 -3.88 11.04 -27.59
N ILE A 195 -3.59 10.06 -26.74
CA ILE A 195 -4.22 8.74 -26.77
C ILE A 195 -4.94 8.56 -25.44
N THR A 196 -6.23 8.29 -25.49
CA THR A 196 -7.08 8.21 -24.29
C THR A 196 -7.55 6.80 -24.02
N ALA A 197 -7.94 6.56 -22.77
CA ALA A 197 -8.58 5.33 -22.32
C ALA A 197 -7.75 4.04 -22.52
N ILE A 198 -6.43 4.10 -22.37
CA ILE A 198 -5.55 2.93 -22.48
C ILE A 198 -5.76 2.00 -21.27
N GLY A 199 -6.39 0.85 -21.48
CA GLY A 199 -6.75 -0.08 -20.41
C GLY A 199 -5.56 -0.79 -19.77
N PHE A 200 -5.57 -0.87 -18.43
CA PHE A 200 -4.59 -1.63 -17.66
C PHE A 200 -5.23 -2.46 -16.55
N LYS A 201 -4.53 -3.52 -16.16
CA LYS A 201 -4.86 -4.37 -15.02
C LYS A 201 -3.58 -5.03 -14.55
N SER A 202 -3.29 -4.97 -13.26
CA SER A 202 -2.08 -5.57 -12.68
C SER A 202 -2.32 -6.01 -11.25
N ASN A 203 -1.71 -7.13 -10.87
CA ASN A 203 -1.62 -7.55 -9.49
C ASN A 203 -0.46 -6.79 -8.84
N ILE A 204 -0.75 -6.07 -7.77
CA ILE A 204 0.23 -5.32 -6.99
C ILE A 204 0.39 -6.01 -5.65
N THR A 205 1.61 -6.40 -5.32
CA THR A 205 1.97 -6.89 -3.99
C THR A 205 2.79 -5.81 -3.29
N LEU A 206 2.30 -5.33 -2.16
CA LEU A 206 3.03 -4.40 -1.31
C LEU A 206 3.47 -5.12 -0.04
N LYS A 207 4.69 -4.83 0.41
CA LYS A 207 5.14 -5.17 1.74
C LYS A 207 4.33 -4.35 2.77
N GLY A 208 3.65 -5.05 3.68
CA GLY A 208 2.84 -4.47 4.74
C GLY A 208 3.64 -4.16 6.00
N CYS A 209 2.98 -3.58 7.01
CA CYS A 209 3.64 -3.18 8.26
C CYS A 209 3.92 -4.35 9.22
N ASN A 210 3.32 -5.53 8.97
CA ASN A 210 3.49 -6.73 9.79
C ASN A 210 3.25 -6.48 11.30
N ASN A 211 2.23 -5.70 11.66
CA ASN A 211 1.94 -5.29 13.04
C ASN A 211 3.10 -4.57 13.76
N PHE A 212 3.97 -3.87 13.01
CA PHE A 212 5.06 -3.07 13.58
C PHE A 212 5.94 -3.86 14.56
N PRO A 213 6.66 -4.89 14.08
CA PRO A 213 7.38 -5.84 14.94
C PRO A 213 8.58 -5.21 15.69
N LYS A 214 8.91 -3.96 15.39
CA LYS A 214 10.05 -3.24 15.92
C LYS A 214 9.61 -1.89 16.49
N VAL A 215 9.40 -1.88 17.80
CA VAL A 215 9.06 -0.67 18.54
C VAL A 215 10.00 -0.56 19.74
N ASP A 216 10.74 0.53 19.78
CA ASP A 216 11.73 0.80 20.81
C ASP A 216 11.25 1.92 21.72
N TYR A 217 11.44 1.74 23.02
CA TYR A 217 11.36 2.84 23.97
C TYR A 217 12.65 3.67 23.88
N LEU A 218 12.52 4.98 23.67
CA LEU A 218 13.68 5.88 23.57
C LEU A 218 13.97 6.58 24.89
N GLU A 219 12.98 7.30 25.42
CA GLU A 219 13.18 8.13 26.60
C GLU A 219 11.90 8.33 27.42
N GLN A 220 12.10 8.55 28.72
CA GLN A 220 11.07 9.07 29.62
C GLN A 220 11.08 10.60 29.52
N VAL A 221 9.98 11.18 29.05
CA VAL A 221 9.81 12.64 29.00
C VAL A 221 9.24 13.14 30.33
N GLY A 222 8.30 12.39 30.91
CA GLY A 222 7.69 12.72 32.19
C GLY A 222 6.95 11.55 32.81
N LEU A 223 6.88 11.53 34.13
CA LEU A 223 6.06 10.60 34.90
C LEU A 223 5.41 11.41 36.02
N THR A 224 4.09 11.38 36.14
CA THR A 224 3.35 12.00 37.24
C THR A 224 2.48 10.94 37.92
N LEU A 225 2.26 11.10 39.23
CA LEU A 225 1.34 10.28 40.02
C LEU A 225 0.48 11.22 40.85
N ASP A 226 -0.84 11.15 40.65
CA ASP A 226 -1.80 11.80 41.52
C ASP A 226 -2.00 10.94 42.76
N SER A 227 -1.55 11.44 43.91
CA SER A 227 -1.62 10.72 45.19
C SER A 227 -3.06 10.53 45.71
N ALA A 228 -4.00 11.37 45.28
CA ALA A 228 -5.40 11.27 45.71
C ALA A 228 -6.15 10.18 44.95
N THR A 229 -5.89 10.05 43.65
CA THR A 229 -6.60 9.10 42.77
C THR A 229 -5.81 7.82 42.48
N GLY A 230 -4.49 7.84 42.69
CA GLY A 230 -3.59 6.76 42.29
C GLY A 230 -3.37 6.67 40.76
N VAL A 231 -3.89 7.63 39.99
CA VAL A 231 -3.71 7.70 38.54
C VAL A 231 -2.31 8.25 38.25
N PHE A 232 -1.57 7.55 37.39
CA PHE A 232 -0.30 8.03 36.88
C PHE A 232 -0.39 8.33 35.38
N THR A 233 0.43 9.28 34.94
CA THR A 233 0.63 9.59 33.52
C THR A 233 2.10 9.48 33.16
N LEU A 234 2.42 8.60 32.22
CA LEU A 234 3.73 8.44 31.62
C LEU A 234 3.74 9.09 30.25
N THR A 235 4.57 10.10 30.06
CA THR A 235 4.91 10.65 28.74
C THR A 235 6.26 10.08 28.33
N SER A 236 6.30 9.36 27.22
CA SER A 236 7.51 8.75 26.68
C SER A 236 7.70 9.09 25.20
N ARG A 237 8.95 8.99 24.74
CA ARG A 237 9.26 8.95 23.31
C ARG A 237 9.51 7.51 22.91
N ILE A 238 8.86 7.08 21.84
CA ILE A 238 9.04 5.75 21.24
C ILE A 238 9.49 5.88 19.79
N ASN A 239 10.21 4.89 19.29
CA ASN A 239 10.51 4.71 17.87
C ASN A 239 9.71 3.53 17.33
N VAL A 240 9.03 3.72 16.21
CA VAL A 240 8.36 2.66 15.46
C VAL A 240 9.07 2.52 14.12
N GLU A 241 9.72 1.38 13.89
CA GLU A 241 10.35 1.09 12.61
C GLU A 241 9.32 0.51 11.64
N ASN A 242 8.96 1.29 10.64
CA ASN A 242 8.05 0.90 9.57
C ASN A 242 8.84 0.29 8.41
N LEU A 243 8.88 -1.04 8.39
CA LEU A 243 9.58 -1.83 7.36
C LEU A 243 8.79 -2.03 6.06
N SER A 244 7.59 -1.44 5.96
CA SER A 244 6.67 -1.61 4.84
C SER A 244 7.00 -0.71 3.65
N GLN A 245 6.22 -0.84 2.57
CA GLN A 245 6.16 0.11 1.46
C GLN A 245 5.02 1.12 1.62
N LEU A 246 4.56 1.36 2.85
CA LEU A 246 3.40 2.17 3.16
C LEU A 246 3.79 3.39 3.97
N ASN A 247 3.26 4.55 3.58
CA ASN A 247 3.27 5.75 4.39
C ASN A 247 1.84 6.05 4.83
N VAL A 248 1.57 6.12 6.13
CA VAL A 248 0.20 6.26 6.63
C VAL A 248 0.12 7.37 7.67
N THR A 249 -0.76 8.33 7.44
CA THR A 249 -1.02 9.41 8.39
C THR A 249 -2.38 9.18 9.05
N LEU A 250 -2.38 8.92 10.36
CA LEU A 250 -3.55 8.54 11.16
C LEU A 250 -4.03 9.63 12.12
N GLY A 251 -3.15 10.56 12.49
CA GLY A 251 -3.44 11.57 13.51
C GLY A 251 -3.27 11.06 14.93
N ASP A 252 -4.04 11.60 15.87
CA ASP A 252 -4.03 11.10 17.25
C ASP A 252 -4.72 9.73 17.31
N VAL A 253 -4.02 8.75 17.86
CA VAL A 253 -4.52 7.38 17.99
C VAL A 253 -4.43 6.93 19.44
N THR A 254 -5.53 6.39 19.95
CA THR A 254 -5.61 5.82 21.30
C THR A 254 -5.53 4.29 21.24
N PHE A 255 -4.70 3.70 22.07
CA PHE A 255 -4.57 2.27 22.26
C PHE A 255 -4.96 1.90 23.69
N GLN A 256 -5.54 0.73 23.89
CA GLN A 256 -5.58 0.14 25.21
C GLN A 256 -4.19 -0.38 25.57
N THR A 257 -3.73 -0.05 26.77
CA THR A 257 -2.51 -0.61 27.34
C THR A 257 -2.87 -1.88 28.09
N ALA A 258 -2.28 -3.00 27.69
CA ALA A 258 -2.41 -4.28 28.36
C ALA A 258 -1.08 -4.73 28.97
N ASP A 259 -1.14 -5.43 30.09
CA ASP A 259 0.02 -6.03 30.74
C ASP A 259 0.52 -7.28 29.98
N LYS A 260 1.53 -7.94 30.52
CA LYS A 260 2.09 -9.19 29.95
C LYS A 260 1.08 -10.34 29.88
N ASN A 261 0.02 -10.32 30.69
CA ASN A 261 -1.03 -11.32 30.72
C ASN A 261 -2.19 -10.95 29.77
N GLY A 262 -2.12 -9.77 29.15
CA GLY A 262 -3.16 -9.24 28.27
C GLY A 262 -4.32 -8.58 29.00
N LEU A 263 -4.22 -8.34 30.31
CA LEU A 263 -5.20 -7.59 31.09
C LEU A 263 -5.07 -6.10 30.76
N VAL A 264 -6.18 -5.43 30.46
CA VAL A 264 -6.20 -3.99 30.20
C VAL A 264 -5.93 -3.25 31.50
N VAL A 265 -4.88 -2.44 31.50
CA VAL A 265 -4.36 -1.72 32.66
C VAL A 265 -4.36 -0.21 32.46
N GLY A 266 -4.64 0.29 31.27
CA GLY A 266 -4.72 1.73 31.00
C GLY A 266 -4.97 2.01 29.52
N ASP A 267 -4.74 3.26 29.13
CA ASP A 267 -4.81 3.72 27.75
C ASP A 267 -3.52 4.48 27.38
N THR A 268 -3.06 4.34 26.14
CA THR A 268 -1.92 5.06 25.57
C THR A 268 -2.37 5.86 24.35
N VAL A 269 -2.16 7.16 24.36
CA VAL A 269 -2.38 8.03 23.21
C VAL A 269 -1.05 8.30 22.51
N ILE A 270 -0.97 7.99 21.22
CA ILE A 270 0.13 8.41 20.34
C ILE A 270 -0.33 9.65 19.59
N LYS A 271 0.39 10.76 19.80
CA LYS A 271 0.06 12.06 19.19
C LYS A 271 0.57 12.16 17.75
N GLY A 272 -0.28 12.65 16.84
CA GLY A 272 0.09 12.98 15.46
C GLY A 272 0.76 11.83 14.71
N MET A 273 0.26 10.61 14.86
CA MET A 273 0.84 9.40 14.27
C MET A 273 0.86 9.50 12.74
N SER A 274 2.06 9.68 12.19
CA SER A 274 2.36 9.60 10.77
C SER A 274 3.52 8.65 10.56
N LEU A 275 3.21 7.46 10.07
CA LEU A 275 4.16 6.40 9.80
C LEU A 275 4.73 6.58 8.40
N ASN A 276 5.95 7.09 8.30
CA ASN A 276 6.73 7.05 7.07
C ASN A 276 7.52 5.74 7.00
N MET A 277 8.01 5.34 5.82
CA MET A 277 8.95 4.23 5.71
C MET A 277 10.22 4.49 6.53
N GLY A 278 10.72 3.50 7.26
CA GLY A 278 11.88 3.62 8.14
C GLY A 278 11.51 3.99 9.59
N SER A 279 12.40 4.75 10.26
CA SER A 279 12.25 5.12 11.68
C SER A 279 11.27 6.28 11.86
N ASN A 280 10.34 6.13 12.81
CA ASN A 280 9.36 7.16 13.17
C ASN A 280 9.35 7.36 14.68
N GLN A 281 9.63 8.57 15.14
CA GLN A 281 9.60 8.90 16.56
C GLN A 281 8.26 9.54 16.92
N PHE A 282 7.65 9.06 18.00
CA PHE A 282 6.38 9.58 18.50
C PHE A 282 6.43 9.87 19.99
N THR A 283 5.58 10.80 20.42
CA THR A 283 5.26 10.98 21.84
C THR A 283 4.06 10.09 22.17
N ALA A 284 4.25 9.20 23.15
CA ALA A 284 3.22 8.33 23.70
C ALA A 284 2.87 8.82 25.11
N ILE A 285 1.58 8.96 25.40
CA ILE A 285 1.05 9.35 26.70
C ILE A 285 0.21 8.21 27.24
N THR A 286 0.72 7.51 28.23
CA THR A 286 0.03 6.40 28.90
C THR A 286 -0.58 6.88 30.21
N THR A 287 -1.87 6.65 30.39
CA THR A 287 -2.59 6.94 31.63
C THR A 287 -3.15 5.65 32.22
N SER A 288 -2.96 5.45 33.52
CA SER A 288 -3.38 4.23 34.21
C SER A 288 -3.57 4.48 35.70
N SER A 289 -4.53 3.78 36.31
CA SER A 289 -4.71 3.68 37.77
C SER A 289 -4.23 2.34 38.33
N ASN A 290 -3.55 1.53 37.52
CA ASN A 290 -3.09 0.21 37.91
C ASN A 290 -1.77 0.32 38.70
N LYS A 291 -1.84 0.08 40.01
CA LYS A 291 -0.68 0.17 40.91
C LYS A 291 0.42 -0.83 40.55
N GLU A 292 0.07 -2.06 40.16
CA GLU A 292 1.04 -3.09 39.82
C GLU A 292 1.90 -2.69 38.61
N LEU A 293 1.28 -2.07 37.61
CA LEU A 293 2.00 -1.53 36.45
C LEU A 293 2.94 -0.39 36.87
N TYR A 294 2.47 0.55 37.70
CA TYR A 294 3.32 1.63 38.21
C TYR A 294 4.54 1.10 38.99
N ASP A 295 4.31 0.15 39.90
CA ASP A 295 5.36 -0.46 40.71
C ASP A 295 6.36 -1.22 39.81
N ALA A 296 5.87 -1.97 38.81
CA ALA A 296 6.72 -2.67 37.86
C ALA A 296 7.60 -1.70 37.06
N LEU A 297 7.00 -0.65 36.50
CA LEU A 297 7.69 0.39 35.71
C LEU A 297 8.76 1.11 36.52
N THR A 298 8.52 1.39 37.81
CA THR A 298 9.48 2.12 38.67
C THR A 298 10.52 1.21 39.33
N THR A 299 10.26 -0.09 39.44
CA THR A 299 11.19 -1.05 40.10
C THR A 299 12.14 -1.72 39.10
N ALA A 300 11.62 -2.24 37.99
CA ALA A 300 12.36 -3.08 37.05
C ALA A 300 12.13 -2.75 35.57
N GLY A 301 11.04 -2.05 35.23
CA GLY A 301 10.53 -1.96 33.87
C GLY A 301 9.46 -3.00 33.59
N ALA A 302 8.77 -2.87 32.45
CA ALA A 302 7.69 -3.76 32.06
C ALA A 302 7.56 -3.84 30.53
N THR A 303 7.10 -5.00 30.04
CA THR A 303 6.57 -5.10 28.68
C THR A 303 5.08 -4.84 28.72
N ILE A 304 4.63 -3.84 27.96
CA ILE A 304 3.21 -3.54 27.77
C ILE A 304 2.82 -3.84 26.33
N THR A 305 1.55 -4.15 26.11
CA THR A 305 0.98 -4.31 24.76
C THR A 305 0.01 -3.16 24.49
N LEU A 306 0.21 -2.44 23.40
CA LEU A 306 -0.72 -1.44 22.89
C LEU A 306 -1.68 -2.11 21.90
N ARG A 307 -2.97 -2.13 22.21
CA ARG A 307 -4.01 -2.78 21.40
C ARG A 307 -5.00 -1.74 20.87
N GLY A 308 -5.25 -1.77 19.57
CA GLY A 308 -6.30 -0.95 18.99
C GLY A 308 -7.70 -1.41 19.40
N THR A 309 -8.66 -0.49 19.38
CA THR A 309 -10.06 -0.74 19.75
C THR A 309 -11.01 0.10 18.90
N ASP A 310 -12.32 -0.09 19.08
CA ASP A 310 -13.35 0.75 18.46
C ASP A 310 -13.33 2.22 18.93
N ARG A 311 -12.56 2.54 19.97
CA ARG A 311 -12.37 3.90 20.50
C ARG A 311 -11.04 4.52 20.10
N SER A 312 -10.28 3.88 19.22
CA SER A 312 -8.92 4.30 18.87
C SER A 312 -8.84 5.62 18.14
N SER A 313 -9.86 5.98 17.36
CA SER A 313 -9.95 7.25 16.66
C SER A 313 -11.41 7.68 16.49
N PRO A 314 -11.69 8.99 16.43
CA PRO A 314 -12.99 9.48 15.96
C PRO A 314 -13.21 9.21 14.46
N ASN A 315 -12.16 8.96 13.68
CA ASN A 315 -12.28 8.58 12.27
C ASN A 315 -12.55 7.07 12.15
N PRO A 316 -13.70 6.65 11.59
CA PRO A 316 -14.07 5.23 11.51
C PRO A 316 -13.12 4.38 10.65
N PHE A 317 -12.49 4.97 9.63
CA PHE A 317 -11.48 4.27 8.84
C PHE A 317 -10.22 4.01 9.67
N VAL A 318 -9.72 5.04 10.37
CA VAL A 318 -8.58 4.91 11.27
C VAL A 318 -8.88 3.88 12.36
N THR A 319 -10.07 3.89 12.94
CA THR A 319 -10.49 2.90 13.94
C THR A 319 -10.45 1.47 13.40
N THR A 320 -11.00 1.23 12.21
CA THR A 320 -10.96 -0.10 11.57
C THR A 320 -9.52 -0.59 11.38
N VAL A 321 -8.64 0.33 10.96
CA VAL A 321 -7.23 0.07 10.68
C VAL A 321 -6.43 -0.18 11.96
N VAL A 322 -6.66 0.62 13.01
CA VAL A 322 -5.94 0.52 14.27
C VAL A 322 -6.42 -0.69 15.08
N LYS A 323 -7.69 -1.10 14.98
CA LYS A 323 -8.26 -2.23 15.74
C LYS A 323 -7.49 -3.54 15.60
N VAL A 324 -6.86 -3.78 14.45
CA VAL A 324 -6.06 -4.99 14.22
C VAL A 324 -4.63 -4.89 14.75
N VAL A 325 -4.20 -3.70 15.19
CA VAL A 325 -2.84 -3.43 15.66
C VAL A 325 -2.67 -3.92 17.10
N SER A 326 -1.61 -4.69 17.31
CA SER A 326 -1.16 -5.13 18.63
C SER A 326 0.36 -5.02 18.69
N ILE A 327 0.87 -4.05 19.46
CA ILE A 327 2.30 -3.70 19.52
C ILE A 327 2.82 -3.98 20.91
N ALA A 328 3.87 -4.80 21.03
CA ALA A 328 4.60 -4.95 22.28
C ALA A 328 5.65 -3.82 22.42
N VAL A 329 5.69 -3.18 23.58
CA VAL A 329 6.67 -2.14 23.92
C VAL A 329 7.37 -2.54 25.21
N VAL A 330 8.69 -2.68 25.16
CA VAL A 330 9.52 -2.92 26.34
C VAL A 330 9.89 -1.57 26.95
N VAL A 331 9.27 -1.25 28.08
CA VAL A 331 9.54 -0.01 28.83
C VAL A 331 10.60 -0.33 29.90
N PRO A 332 11.77 0.34 29.89
CA PRO A 332 12.79 0.13 30.89
C PRO A 332 12.33 0.66 32.26
N LYS A 333 13.10 0.36 33.30
CA LYS A 333 12.91 0.96 34.62
C LYS A 333 12.89 2.48 34.51
N LEU A 334 11.80 3.08 34.99
CA LEU A 334 11.59 4.52 35.00
C LEU A 334 12.19 5.16 36.24
N LYS A 335 12.57 6.43 36.10
CA LYS A 335 12.91 7.27 37.25
C LYS A 335 11.61 7.84 37.81
N PRO A 336 11.35 7.73 39.13
CA PRO A 336 10.20 8.40 39.75
C PRO A 336 10.23 9.91 39.45
N ALA A 337 9.06 10.54 39.48
CA ALA A 337 8.98 12.00 39.48
C ALA A 337 9.85 12.55 40.62
N ALA A 338 10.70 13.53 40.30
CA ALA A 338 11.44 14.29 41.30
C ALA A 338 10.51 15.23 42.06
#